data_AF-A0A8T5G1H8-F1
#
_entry.id   AF-A0A8T5G1H8-F1
#
_cell.length_a   1.000
_cell.length_b   1.000
_cell.length_c   1.000
_cell.angle_alpha   90.00
_cell.angle_beta   90.00
_cell.angle_gamma   90.00
#
_symmetry.space_group_name_H-M   'P 1'
#
loop_
_entity.id
_entity.type
_entity.pdbx_description
1 polymer ?
#
loop_
_entity_poly.entity_id
_entity_poly.type
_entity_poly.pdbx_seq_one_letter_code
_entity_poly.pdbx_strand_id
1 'polypeptide(L)'
;MKTKYIFLIILLIIALTNCVQQQKEPSNSIKIKPQPPVFQSMQTEFTDKEILDAVYSDYKVPNDFFKDVLETDNISYSVYYLNVMKNNESAFYCTNDFNTAKQLVEKDIVEYNQKNNWDRILRETSETEKFFEFKTILDQTRFPDKYLRYRVYKCSYVTDLQYIRFYPHDDYSTGIYIGILEQKPITKENVKEFVEFQWYSIFNNYNSHGKKVLSSFEEMDDNSIKHTFFETKTVGGDWGTCDEITLIKSDYTINKNSGEIKLFQNDLRKIKGNCQ
;
A
#
# COMPACT_ATOMS: atom_id res chain seq x y z
N MET A 1 -78.50 -23.35 31.29
CA MET A 1 -77.47 -23.19 32.35
C MET A 1 -76.30 -24.10 31.97
N LYS A 2 -75.16 -23.53 31.54
CA LYS A 2 -73.89 -23.51 32.31
C LYS A 2 -73.64 -24.89 32.98
N THR A 3 -72.60 -25.66 32.64
CA THR A 3 -71.23 -25.51 33.20
C THR A 3 -70.38 -26.66 32.60
N LYS A 4 -69.40 -26.36 31.74
CA LYS A 4 -67.92 -26.44 31.95
C LYS A 4 -67.26 -27.80 31.64
N TYR A 5 -66.44 -27.86 30.58
CA TYR A 5 -64.98 -27.55 30.57
C TYR A 5 -64.12 -28.60 31.32
N ILE A 6 -64.06 -29.83 30.83
CA ILE A 6 -62.95 -30.77 31.12
C ILE A 6 -62.77 -31.70 29.90
N PHE A 7 -62.33 -31.19 28.75
CA PHE A 7 -61.89 -32.07 27.64
C PHE A 7 -60.95 -31.37 26.66
N LEU A 8 -60.19 -30.36 27.12
CA LEU A 8 -59.35 -29.53 26.25
C LEU A 8 -57.92 -29.31 26.79
N ILE A 9 -57.35 -30.28 27.50
CA ILE A 9 -55.96 -30.17 28.00
C ILE A 9 -55.07 -31.38 27.62
N ILE A 10 -55.61 -32.47 27.07
CA ILE A 10 -54.81 -33.69 26.80
C ILE A 10 -54.42 -33.86 25.31
N LEU A 11 -54.84 -32.94 24.43
CA LEU A 11 -54.50 -32.97 22.99
C LEU A 11 -53.47 -31.93 22.54
N LEU A 12 -52.80 -31.25 23.49
CA LEU A 12 -51.80 -30.21 23.19
C LEU A 12 -50.37 -30.57 23.62
N ILE A 13 -50.09 -31.83 23.94
CA ILE A 13 -48.75 -32.27 24.39
C ILE A 13 -48.05 -33.18 23.37
N ILE A 14 -48.74 -33.69 22.33
CA ILE A 14 -48.14 -34.60 21.33
C ILE A 14 -47.82 -33.89 19.99
N ALA A 15 -47.96 -32.55 19.93
CA ALA A 15 -47.58 -31.74 18.76
C ALA A 15 -46.35 -30.85 19.02
N LEU A 16 -45.49 -31.20 19.98
CA LEU A 16 -44.26 -30.47 20.31
C LEU A 16 -42.97 -31.29 20.12
N THR A 17 -43.06 -32.47 19.52
CA THR A 17 -41.93 -33.38 19.33
C THR A 17 -41.92 -33.98 17.93
N ASN A 18 -41.74 -33.10 16.94
CA ASN A 18 -41.14 -33.41 15.63
C ASN A 18 -40.43 -32.11 15.20
N CYS A 19 -39.21 -31.88 15.68
CA CYS A 19 -38.00 -32.46 15.11
C CYS A 19 -37.87 -32.13 13.62
N VAL A 20 -37.68 -30.84 13.29
CA VAL A 20 -36.66 -30.39 12.33
C VAL A 20 -36.24 -28.97 12.75
N GLN A 21 -35.48 -28.87 13.84
CA GLN A 21 -34.47 -27.80 13.87
C GLN A 21 -33.45 -28.23 12.82
N GLN A 22 -33.58 -27.67 11.61
CA GLN A 22 -32.43 -27.51 10.72
C GLN A 22 -31.49 -26.56 11.47
N GLN A 23 -30.72 -27.12 12.40
CA GLN A 23 -29.42 -26.56 12.73
C GLN A 23 -28.68 -26.54 11.40
N LYS A 24 -28.68 -25.37 10.77
CA LYS A 24 -27.73 -25.02 9.74
C LYS A 24 -26.39 -25.21 10.43
N GLU A 25 -25.79 -26.39 10.24
CA GLU A 25 -24.39 -26.57 10.57
C GLU A 25 -23.68 -25.37 9.97
N PRO A 26 -22.85 -24.63 10.74
CA PRO A 26 -21.95 -23.68 10.12
C PRO A 26 -21.15 -24.51 9.14
N SER A 27 -21.47 -24.38 7.86
CA SER A 27 -20.68 -24.96 6.79
C SER A 27 -19.31 -24.34 7.01
N ASN A 28 -18.40 -25.11 7.62
CA ASN A 28 -16.97 -24.91 7.51
C ASN A 28 -16.63 -25.18 6.03
N SER A 29 -17.17 -24.35 5.14
CA SER A 29 -16.61 -24.15 3.84
C SER A 29 -15.26 -23.54 4.13
N ILE A 30 -14.23 -24.38 4.03
CA ILE A 30 -12.87 -23.90 3.90
C ILE A 30 -12.95 -22.85 2.81
N LYS A 31 -12.83 -21.56 3.18
CA LYS A 31 -12.78 -20.47 2.21
C LYS A 31 -11.50 -20.69 1.42
N ILE A 32 -11.60 -21.45 0.33
CA ILE A 32 -10.49 -21.67 -0.59
C ILE A 32 -10.15 -20.28 -1.11
N LYS A 33 -8.96 -19.78 -0.74
CA LYS A 33 -8.46 -18.52 -1.30
C LYS A 33 -8.41 -18.68 -2.82
N PRO A 34 -8.91 -17.69 -3.59
CA PRO A 34 -8.76 -17.70 -5.04
C PRO A 34 -7.28 -17.86 -5.41
N GLN A 35 -7.02 -18.59 -6.48
CA GLN A 35 -5.68 -18.64 -7.04
C GLN A 35 -5.32 -17.25 -7.59
N PRO A 36 -4.06 -16.77 -7.42
CA PRO A 36 -3.60 -15.54 -8.05
C PRO A 36 -3.88 -15.53 -9.56
N PRO A 37 -4.49 -14.47 -10.11
CA PRO A 37 -4.69 -14.35 -11.55
C PRO A 37 -3.34 -14.16 -12.26
N VAL A 38 -3.32 -14.52 -13.54
CA VAL A 38 -2.18 -14.27 -14.44
C VAL A 38 -2.60 -13.21 -15.44
N PHE A 39 -1.99 -12.02 -15.35
CA PHE A 39 -2.27 -10.91 -16.25
C PHE A 39 -1.38 -10.98 -17.50
N GLN A 40 -1.91 -10.46 -18.61
CA GLN A 40 -1.14 -10.28 -19.83
C GLN A 40 -0.21 -9.07 -19.70
N SER A 41 0.91 -9.10 -20.43
CA SER A 41 1.80 -7.93 -20.50
C SER A 41 1.05 -6.74 -21.10
N MET A 42 1.20 -5.57 -20.48
CA MET A 42 0.53 -4.33 -20.89
C MET A 42 -1.00 -4.42 -20.95
N GLN A 43 -1.62 -5.31 -20.16
CA GLN A 43 -3.07 -5.41 -20.08
C GLN A 43 -3.68 -4.10 -19.59
N THR A 44 -4.68 -3.60 -20.32
CA THR A 44 -5.41 -2.36 -20.00
C THR A 44 -6.87 -2.59 -19.62
N GLU A 45 -7.43 -3.72 -20.06
CA GLU A 45 -8.81 -4.11 -19.79
C GLU A 45 -8.85 -5.28 -18.80
N PHE A 46 -9.73 -5.18 -17.80
CA PHE A 46 -9.85 -6.18 -16.75
C PHE A 46 -11.32 -6.54 -16.57
N THR A 47 -11.60 -7.83 -16.40
CA THR A 47 -12.91 -8.33 -15.98
C THR A 47 -13.08 -8.18 -14.47
N ASP A 48 -14.33 -8.12 -14.00
CA ASP A 48 -14.60 -8.06 -12.56
C ASP A 48 -14.04 -9.29 -11.83
N LYS A 49 -14.11 -10.46 -12.48
CA LYS A 49 -13.56 -11.70 -11.92
C LYS A 49 -12.05 -11.59 -11.69
N GLU A 50 -11.29 -11.11 -12.67
CA GLU A 50 -9.83 -10.94 -12.52
C GLU A 50 -9.48 -9.98 -11.38
N ILE A 51 -10.22 -8.87 -11.26
CA ILE A 51 -10.02 -7.89 -10.19
C ILE A 51 -10.33 -8.50 -8.81
N LEU A 52 -11.45 -9.21 -8.70
CA LEU A 52 -11.86 -9.89 -7.46
C LEU A 52 -10.86 -10.99 -7.07
N ASP A 53 -10.42 -11.81 -8.04
CA ASP A 53 -9.43 -12.85 -7.82
C ASP A 53 -8.09 -12.24 -7.36
N ALA A 54 -7.65 -11.10 -7.93
CA ALA A 54 -6.45 -10.39 -7.48
C ALA A 54 -6.57 -9.83 -6.05
N VAL A 55 -7.72 -9.22 -5.72
CA VAL A 55 -7.95 -8.61 -4.40
C VAL A 55 -8.00 -9.66 -3.30
N TYR A 56 -8.70 -10.78 -3.54
CA TYR A 56 -8.94 -11.81 -2.52
C TYR A 56 -7.93 -12.97 -2.52
N SER A 57 -6.99 -13.01 -3.47
CA SER A 57 -5.85 -13.94 -3.46
C SER A 57 -4.61 -13.32 -2.80
N ASP A 58 -3.55 -14.13 -2.73
CA ASP A 58 -2.23 -13.70 -2.27
C ASP A 58 -1.44 -12.90 -3.34
N TYR A 59 -2.04 -12.61 -4.52
CA TYR A 59 -1.47 -11.73 -5.53
C TYR A 59 -1.14 -10.34 -4.95
N LYS A 60 -0.14 -9.63 -5.46
CA LYS A 60 0.21 -8.26 -5.02
C LYS A 60 0.54 -7.34 -6.18
N VAL A 61 1.52 -7.74 -6.97
CA VAL A 61 2.10 -6.99 -8.08
C VAL A 61 2.51 -7.96 -9.19
N PRO A 62 2.77 -7.50 -10.42
CA PRO A 62 3.32 -8.34 -11.50
C PRO A 62 4.66 -8.97 -11.12
N ASN A 63 5.04 -10.06 -11.79
CA ASN A 63 6.25 -10.81 -11.43
C ASN A 63 7.55 -10.04 -11.62
N ASP A 64 7.60 -9.15 -12.61
CA ASP A 64 8.74 -8.29 -12.97
C ASP A 64 8.71 -6.93 -12.26
N PHE A 65 7.77 -6.72 -11.34
CA PHE A 65 7.65 -5.50 -10.57
C PHE A 65 8.79 -5.39 -9.55
N PHE A 66 9.25 -4.17 -9.30
CA PHE A 66 10.30 -3.85 -8.34
C PHE A 66 9.99 -4.43 -6.96
N LYS A 67 11.01 -5.06 -6.35
CA LYS A 67 10.96 -5.55 -4.97
C LYS A 67 12.14 -5.00 -4.20
N ASP A 68 11.83 -4.33 -3.09
CA ASP A 68 12.86 -3.83 -2.18
C ASP A 68 13.54 -5.00 -1.47
N VAL A 69 14.85 -4.91 -1.23
CA VAL A 69 15.66 -5.94 -0.55
C VAL A 69 15.08 -6.29 0.83
N LEU A 70 14.38 -5.33 1.45
CA LEU A 70 13.71 -5.48 2.73
C LEU A 70 12.65 -6.56 2.78
N GLU A 71 12.07 -6.99 1.66
CA GLU A 71 11.07 -8.07 1.62
C GLU A 71 11.66 -9.42 2.08
N THR A 72 12.99 -9.56 2.07
CA THR A 72 13.69 -10.78 2.50
C THR A 72 14.10 -10.77 3.98
N ASP A 73 13.96 -9.64 4.68
CA ASP A 73 14.41 -9.47 6.06
C ASP A 73 13.22 -9.45 7.04
N ASN A 74 12.89 -10.62 7.61
CA ASN A 74 11.77 -10.83 8.54
C ASN A 74 11.88 -10.06 9.88
N ILE A 75 12.93 -9.27 10.07
CA ILE A 75 13.26 -8.64 11.35
C ILE A 75 12.96 -7.13 11.34
N SER A 76 12.82 -6.51 10.16
CA SER A 76 12.51 -5.08 10.03
C SER A 76 11.04 -4.79 10.36
N TYR A 77 10.79 -3.90 11.32
CA TYR A 77 9.45 -3.53 11.76
C TYR A 77 8.83 -2.43 10.90
N SER A 78 9.60 -1.42 10.48
CA SER A 78 9.11 -0.34 9.61
C SER A 78 10.27 0.42 8.94
N VAL A 79 9.95 1.08 7.82
CA VAL A 79 10.84 2.01 7.12
C VAL A 79 10.30 3.43 7.29
N TYR A 80 11.16 4.35 7.71
CA TYR A 80 10.87 5.77 7.84
C TYR A 80 11.73 6.55 6.86
N TYR A 81 11.08 7.36 6.03
CA TYR A 81 11.78 8.32 5.19
C TYR A 81 11.76 9.68 5.88
N LEU A 82 12.90 10.36 5.91
CA LEU A 82 12.99 11.68 6.51
C LEU A 82 12.22 12.70 5.66
N ASN A 83 11.35 13.46 6.32
CA ASN A 83 10.53 14.48 5.68
C ASN A 83 10.85 15.86 6.26
N VAL A 84 10.64 16.89 5.44
CA VAL A 84 10.70 18.30 5.83
C VAL A 84 9.44 19.03 5.37
N MET A 85 9.14 20.14 6.02
CA MET A 85 8.11 21.06 5.55
C MET A 85 8.76 22.09 4.61
N LYS A 86 8.30 22.15 3.36
CA LYS A 86 8.71 23.12 2.35
C LYS A 86 7.46 23.83 1.85
N ASN A 87 7.39 25.16 1.99
CA ASN A 87 6.23 25.96 1.58
C ASN A 87 4.88 25.46 2.14
N ASN A 88 4.85 25.01 3.40
CA ASN A 88 3.69 24.38 4.05
C ASN A 88 3.26 23.02 3.48
N GLU A 89 4.05 22.43 2.57
CA GLU A 89 3.87 21.08 2.06
C GLU A 89 4.92 20.15 2.65
N SER A 90 4.55 18.88 2.88
CA SER A 90 5.52 17.88 3.32
C SER A 90 6.24 17.33 2.10
N ALA A 91 7.57 17.39 2.11
CA ALA A 91 8.43 16.82 1.09
C ALA A 91 9.45 15.88 1.74
N PHE A 92 9.90 14.89 0.99
CA PHE A 92 11.02 14.08 1.42
C PHE A 92 12.30 14.91 1.44
N TYR A 93 13.05 14.79 2.52
CA TYR A 93 14.36 15.42 2.61
C TYR A 93 15.37 14.64 1.77
N CYS A 94 16.20 15.37 1.02
CA CYS A 94 17.35 14.81 0.34
C CYS A 94 18.64 15.53 0.75
N THR A 95 19.75 14.79 0.74
CA THR A 95 21.11 15.35 0.80
C THR A 95 22.10 14.40 0.15
N ASN A 96 23.18 14.91 -0.43
CA ASN A 96 24.31 14.07 -0.91
C ASN A 96 25.41 13.94 0.15
N ASP A 97 25.26 14.55 1.33
CA ASP A 97 26.21 14.43 2.43
C ASP A 97 25.73 13.44 3.49
N PHE A 98 26.48 12.36 3.66
CA PHE A 98 26.23 11.33 4.66
C PHE A 98 26.17 11.89 6.09
N ASN A 99 27.06 12.84 6.43
CA ASN A 99 27.12 13.37 7.79
C ASN A 99 25.88 14.19 8.12
N THR A 100 25.43 15.04 7.19
CA THR A 100 24.15 15.75 7.30
C THR A 100 22.98 14.77 7.47
N ALA A 101 22.90 13.72 6.65
CA ALA A 101 21.84 12.71 6.77
C ALA A 101 21.86 12.03 8.15
N LYS A 102 23.04 11.63 8.63
CA LYS A 102 23.23 10.97 9.92
C LYS A 102 22.80 11.87 11.08
N GLN A 103 23.25 13.13 11.09
CA GLN A 103 22.92 14.08 12.15
C GLN A 103 21.40 14.31 12.27
N LEU A 104 20.70 14.37 11.13
CA LEU A 104 19.25 14.54 11.13
C LEU A 104 18.53 13.32 11.69
N VAL A 105 18.97 12.11 11.34
CA VAL A 105 18.41 10.87 11.88
C VAL A 105 18.69 10.72 13.37
N GLU A 106 19.92 11.00 13.82
CA GLU A 106 20.27 10.97 15.24
C GLU A 106 19.44 11.98 16.04
N LYS A 107 19.20 13.17 15.49
CA LYS A 107 18.32 14.17 16.09
C LYS A 107 16.88 13.66 16.24
N ASP A 108 16.30 13.09 15.17
CA ASP A 108 14.93 12.53 15.21
C ASP A 108 14.80 11.41 16.27
N ILE A 109 15.81 10.52 16.34
CA ILE A 109 15.87 9.45 17.34
C ILE A 109 15.87 10.03 18.76
N VAL A 110 16.73 11.01 19.04
CA VAL A 110 16.84 11.63 20.36
C VAL A 110 15.52 12.31 20.76
N GLU A 111 14.94 13.10 19.86
CA GLU A 111 13.65 13.77 20.11
C GLU A 111 12.52 12.77 20.35
N TYR A 112 12.46 11.69 19.56
CA TYR A 112 11.46 10.64 19.72
C TYR A 112 11.60 9.92 21.07
N ASN A 113 12.82 9.56 21.45
CA ASN A 113 13.12 8.88 22.71
C ASN A 113 12.70 9.74 23.91
N GLN A 114 13.07 11.02 23.91
CA GLN A 114 12.69 11.98 24.96
C GLN A 114 11.18 12.15 25.08
N LYS A 115 10.48 12.29 23.95
CA LYS A 115 9.03 12.54 23.92
C LYS A 115 8.21 11.33 24.35
N ASN A 116 8.63 10.13 23.97
CA ASN A 116 7.79 8.93 24.11
C ASN A 116 8.29 7.97 25.21
N ASN A 117 9.41 8.25 25.87
CA ASN A 117 10.12 7.33 26.76
C ASN A 117 10.48 6.00 26.06
N TRP A 118 11.18 6.12 24.92
CA TRP A 118 11.70 4.99 24.15
C TRP A 118 13.23 4.96 24.21
N ASP A 119 13.80 3.80 23.91
CA ASP A 119 15.25 3.60 23.86
C ASP A 119 15.70 3.12 22.47
N ARG A 120 15.47 3.95 21.45
CA ARG A 120 15.95 3.72 20.08
C ARG A 120 17.42 4.05 19.99
N ILE A 121 18.19 3.16 19.36
CA ILE A 121 19.64 3.34 19.19
C ILE A 121 20.04 2.99 17.76
N LEU A 122 20.83 3.87 17.13
CA LEU A 122 21.45 3.63 15.84
C LEU A 122 22.48 2.49 15.95
N ARG A 123 22.39 1.50 15.06
CA ARG A 123 23.25 0.31 15.06
C ARG A 123 24.13 0.20 13.84
N GLU A 124 23.52 0.31 12.66
CA GLU A 124 24.20 0.09 11.39
C GLU A 124 23.84 1.21 10.42
N THR A 125 24.76 1.50 9.51
CA THR A 125 24.55 2.45 8.43
C THR A 125 24.97 1.82 7.12
N SER A 126 24.20 2.07 6.06
CA SER A 126 24.52 1.63 4.71
C SER A 126 24.12 2.70 3.70
N GLU A 127 24.61 2.55 2.48
CA GLU A 127 24.37 3.51 1.40
C GLU A 127 24.05 2.76 0.12
N THR A 128 23.05 3.25 -0.61
CA THR A 128 22.71 2.80 -1.96
C THR A 128 22.80 3.99 -2.91
N GLU A 129 22.61 3.77 -4.21
CA GLU A 129 22.43 4.87 -5.16
C GLU A 129 21.30 5.83 -4.76
N LYS A 130 20.25 5.32 -4.11
CA LYS A 130 19.00 6.05 -3.86
C LYS A 130 19.00 6.82 -2.54
N PHE A 131 19.61 6.25 -1.50
CA PHE A 131 19.52 6.78 -0.14
C PHE A 131 20.70 6.37 0.75
N PHE A 132 20.88 7.14 1.82
CA PHE A 132 21.55 6.69 3.03
C PHE A 132 20.55 5.99 3.93
N GLU A 133 20.91 4.84 4.47
CA GLU A 133 20.07 4.04 5.37
C GLU A 133 20.73 3.89 6.74
N PHE A 134 19.91 4.05 7.78
CA PHE A 134 20.30 4.03 9.17
C PHE A 134 19.39 3.05 9.91
N LYS A 135 19.94 1.90 10.29
CA LYS A 135 19.21 0.85 10.99
C LYS A 135 19.31 1.09 12.49
N THR A 136 18.17 1.17 13.16
CA THR A 136 18.07 1.42 14.59
C THR A 136 17.35 0.26 15.27
N ILE A 137 17.66 -0.02 16.53
CA ILE A 137 16.78 -0.87 17.35
C ILE A 137 15.49 -0.08 17.63
N LEU A 138 14.36 -0.76 17.55
CA LEU A 138 13.04 -0.21 17.81
C LEU A 138 12.91 0.27 19.26
N ASP A 139 13.30 -0.57 20.21
CA ASP A 139 13.44 -0.22 21.62
C ASP A 139 14.39 -1.23 22.29
N GLN A 140 15.53 -0.79 22.81
CA GLN A 140 16.52 -1.72 23.36
C GLN A 140 16.00 -2.51 24.57
N THR A 141 15.08 -1.94 25.36
CA THR A 141 14.58 -2.57 26.58
C THR A 141 13.43 -3.54 26.29
N ARG A 142 12.53 -3.18 25.36
CA ARG A 142 11.27 -3.90 25.09
C ARG A 142 11.35 -4.79 23.86
N PHE A 143 12.09 -4.37 22.83
CA PHE A 143 12.13 -5.02 21.52
C PHE A 143 13.56 -5.04 20.95
N PRO A 144 14.53 -5.67 21.64
CA PRO A 144 15.95 -5.61 21.27
C PRO A 144 16.24 -6.21 19.89
N ASP A 145 15.41 -7.15 19.44
CA ASP A 145 15.56 -7.84 18.15
C ASP A 145 14.73 -7.22 17.03
N LYS A 146 14.03 -6.11 17.26
CA LYS A 146 13.23 -5.42 16.23
C LYS A 146 13.95 -4.17 15.77
N TYR A 147 14.01 -3.98 14.46
CA TYR A 147 14.70 -2.84 13.86
C TYR A 147 13.76 -1.90 13.13
N LEU A 148 14.09 -0.61 13.17
CA LEU A 148 13.57 0.39 12.26
C LEU A 148 14.66 0.76 11.26
N ARG A 149 14.26 1.15 10.05
CA ARG A 149 15.18 1.66 9.04
C ARG A 149 14.79 3.08 8.68
N TYR A 150 15.68 4.01 8.98
CA TYR A 150 15.56 5.39 8.53
C TYR A 150 16.27 5.53 7.19
N ARG A 151 15.61 6.14 6.20
CA ARG A 151 16.15 6.41 4.87
C ARG A 151 16.12 7.90 4.58
N VAL A 152 17.24 8.40 4.08
CA VAL A 152 17.38 9.78 3.61
C VAL A 152 17.76 9.74 2.13
N TYR A 153 16.94 10.35 1.27
CA TYR A 153 17.21 10.35 -0.15
C TYR A 153 18.51 11.07 -0.49
N LYS A 154 19.18 10.60 -1.55
CA LYS A 154 20.25 11.36 -2.17
C LYS A 154 19.66 12.35 -3.17
N CYS A 155 20.07 13.62 -3.08
CA CYS A 155 19.65 14.62 -4.06
C CYS A 155 20.23 14.35 -5.46
N SER A 156 21.26 13.50 -5.58
CA SER A 156 21.75 13.00 -6.87
C SER A 156 20.83 11.97 -7.52
N TYR A 157 19.88 11.42 -6.76
CA TYR A 157 18.89 10.47 -7.25
C TYR A 157 17.55 11.14 -7.51
N VAL A 158 17.01 11.86 -6.51
CA VAL A 158 15.72 12.55 -6.60
C VAL A 158 15.73 13.83 -5.78
N THR A 159 15.12 14.90 -6.30
CA THR A 159 14.92 16.16 -5.58
C THR A 159 13.46 16.57 -5.58
N ASP A 160 13.10 17.40 -4.60
CA ASP A 160 11.77 18.02 -4.47
C ASP A 160 10.61 17.02 -4.46
N LEU A 161 10.90 15.79 -4.00
CA LEU A 161 9.95 14.69 -3.97
C LEU A 161 8.87 14.97 -2.92
N GLN A 162 7.64 15.18 -3.38
CA GLN A 162 6.49 15.51 -2.54
C GLN A 162 6.00 14.29 -1.76
N TYR A 163 5.62 14.50 -0.50
CA TYR A 163 4.97 13.48 0.32
C TYR A 163 3.45 13.58 0.19
N ILE A 164 2.91 12.93 -0.83
CA ILE A 164 1.51 13.11 -1.29
C ILE A 164 0.49 12.36 -0.41
N ARG A 165 0.90 11.82 0.75
CA ARG A 165 0.08 10.90 1.54
C ARG A 165 -1.25 11.50 2.07
N PHE A 166 -1.42 12.83 2.06
CA PHE A 166 -2.52 13.49 2.76
C PHE A 166 -3.29 14.55 1.98
N TYR A 167 -2.95 14.83 0.73
CA TYR A 167 -3.70 15.79 -0.06
C TYR A 167 -4.56 15.05 -1.09
N PRO A 168 -5.88 14.91 -0.87
CA PRO A 168 -6.78 14.69 -1.98
C PRO A 168 -6.58 15.89 -2.92
N HIS A 169 -5.85 15.68 -4.00
CA HIS A 169 -5.94 16.60 -5.11
C HIS A 169 -7.31 16.32 -5.74
N ASP A 170 -8.21 17.27 -5.59
CA ASP A 170 -9.57 17.19 -6.14
C ASP A 170 -9.56 17.03 -7.67
N ASP A 171 -8.42 17.31 -8.31
CA ASP A 171 -8.23 17.18 -9.74
C ASP A 171 -6.83 16.67 -10.12
N TYR A 172 -6.76 15.41 -10.55
CA TYR A 172 -5.57 14.80 -11.15
C TYR A 172 -5.48 15.03 -12.68
N SER A 173 -6.48 15.67 -13.30
CA SER A 173 -6.55 15.81 -14.76
C SER A 173 -5.45 16.71 -15.33
N THR A 174 -4.94 17.65 -14.53
CA THR A 174 -3.86 18.57 -14.91
C THR A 174 -2.46 18.02 -14.63
N GLY A 175 -2.37 16.88 -13.96
CA GLY A 175 -1.11 16.24 -13.57
C GLY A 175 -0.50 16.91 -12.35
N ILE A 176 -0.37 16.15 -11.27
CA ILE A 176 0.23 16.63 -10.02
C ILE A 176 1.73 16.50 -10.11
N TYR A 177 2.43 17.58 -9.78
CA TYR A 177 3.88 17.55 -9.65
C TYR A 177 4.30 16.68 -8.47
N ILE A 178 5.22 15.74 -8.72
CA ILE A 178 5.70 14.78 -7.72
C ILE A 178 7.12 15.10 -7.27
N GLY A 179 7.96 15.60 -8.17
CA GLY A 179 9.39 15.84 -7.91
C GLY A 179 10.21 15.77 -9.18
N ILE A 180 11.52 15.65 -9.03
CA ILE A 180 12.49 15.59 -10.13
C ILE A 180 13.37 14.35 -9.99
N LEU A 181 13.40 13.51 -11.04
CA LEU A 181 14.36 12.43 -11.19
C LEU A 181 15.68 13.00 -11.73
N GLU A 182 16.70 12.99 -10.89
CA GLU A 182 18.01 13.58 -11.15
C GLU A 182 18.95 12.63 -11.89
N GLN A 183 18.67 11.33 -11.83
CA GLN A 183 19.44 10.31 -12.53
C GLN A 183 19.34 10.51 -14.07
N LYS A 184 20.46 10.85 -14.70
CA LYS A 184 20.57 11.02 -16.17
C LYS A 184 21.51 9.97 -16.78
N PRO A 185 21.25 9.54 -18.04
CA PRO A 185 20.08 9.86 -18.86
C PRO A 185 18.80 9.21 -18.31
N ILE A 186 17.65 9.77 -18.63
CA ILE A 186 16.35 9.19 -18.25
C ILE A 186 16.00 8.08 -19.25
N THR A 187 15.88 6.85 -18.76
CA THR A 187 15.65 5.64 -19.55
C THR A 187 14.39 4.91 -19.07
N LYS A 188 13.90 3.92 -19.82
CA LYS A 188 12.73 3.15 -19.36
C LYS A 188 13.02 2.41 -18.07
N GLU A 189 14.23 1.87 -17.96
CA GLU A 189 14.67 1.03 -16.84
C GLU A 189 14.73 1.84 -15.54
N ASN A 190 15.33 3.03 -15.56
CA ASN A 190 15.38 3.86 -14.34
C ASN A 190 14.04 4.49 -13.98
N VAL A 191 13.18 4.80 -14.96
CA VAL A 191 11.80 5.26 -14.71
C VAL A 191 10.95 4.14 -14.11
N LYS A 192 11.00 2.92 -14.68
CA LYS A 192 10.34 1.72 -14.13
C LYS A 192 10.74 1.52 -12.69
N GLU A 193 12.05 1.41 -12.46
CA GLU A 193 12.59 1.15 -11.13
C GLU A 193 12.17 2.23 -10.14
N PHE A 194 12.28 3.51 -10.52
CA PHE A 194 11.89 4.62 -9.67
C PHE A 194 10.39 4.57 -9.32
N VAL A 195 9.50 4.52 -10.32
CA VAL A 195 8.06 4.62 -10.11
C VAL A 195 7.53 3.41 -9.32
N GLU A 196 8.00 2.20 -9.65
CA GLU A 196 7.63 0.98 -8.93
C GLU A 196 8.20 0.98 -7.50
N PHE A 197 9.45 1.43 -7.28
CA PHE A 197 10.02 1.62 -5.95
C PHE A 197 9.22 2.62 -5.11
N GLN A 198 8.80 3.74 -5.69
CA GLN A 198 7.97 4.73 -4.99
C GLN A 198 6.64 4.10 -4.55
N TRP A 199 5.95 3.43 -5.48
CA TRP A 199 4.69 2.73 -5.17
C TRP A 199 4.88 1.69 -4.06
N TYR A 200 5.93 0.88 -4.18
CA TYR A 200 6.23 -0.22 -3.29
C TYR A 200 6.65 0.26 -1.90
N SER A 201 7.73 1.06 -1.82
CA SER A 201 8.44 1.36 -0.58
C SER A 201 7.85 2.54 0.18
N ILE A 202 7.23 3.50 -0.49
CA ILE A 202 6.70 4.70 0.17
C ILE A 202 5.20 4.63 0.36
N PHE A 203 4.47 4.30 -0.71
CA PHE A 203 3.04 4.59 -0.73
C PHE A 203 2.18 3.41 -0.27
N ASN A 204 2.59 2.15 -0.51
CA ASN A 204 1.63 1.05 -0.40
C ASN A 204 2.07 -0.23 0.32
N ASN A 205 3.28 -0.78 0.13
CA ASN A 205 3.50 -2.16 0.60
C ASN A 205 3.55 -2.30 2.14
N TYR A 206 4.12 -1.32 2.85
CA TYR A 206 4.25 -1.40 4.31
C TYR A 206 3.01 -0.91 5.08
N ASN A 207 2.07 -0.20 4.44
CA ASN A 207 1.01 0.53 5.15
C ASN A 207 -0.40 0.47 4.52
N SER A 208 -0.56 0.07 3.25
CA SER A 208 -1.89 0.03 2.63
C SER A 208 -2.45 -1.41 2.59
N HIS A 209 -3.44 -1.61 3.45
CA HIS A 209 -4.23 -2.83 3.58
C HIS A 209 -5.08 -3.05 2.32
N GLY A 210 -4.48 -3.53 1.22
CA GLY A 210 -5.25 -4.15 0.13
C GLY A 210 -5.05 -3.61 -1.29
N LYS A 211 -4.19 -2.61 -1.53
CA LYS A 211 -3.89 -2.21 -2.93
C LYS A 211 -3.11 -3.31 -3.66
N LYS A 212 -3.41 -3.48 -4.96
CA LYS A 212 -2.74 -4.43 -5.85
C LYS A 212 -2.40 -3.73 -7.16
N VAL A 213 -1.23 -4.00 -7.75
CA VAL A 213 -0.92 -3.58 -9.13
C VAL A 213 -1.26 -4.73 -10.06
N LEU A 214 -2.22 -4.53 -10.96
CA LEU A 214 -2.66 -5.55 -11.92
C LEU A 214 -1.80 -5.53 -13.19
N SER A 215 -1.31 -4.35 -13.59
CA SER A 215 -0.46 -4.16 -14.77
C SER A 215 0.44 -2.95 -14.56
N SER A 216 1.67 -3.03 -15.07
CA SER A 216 2.71 -1.99 -15.00
C SER A 216 3.55 -2.03 -16.27
N PHE A 217 3.72 -0.88 -16.94
CA PHE A 217 4.49 -0.80 -18.17
C PHE A 217 4.89 0.63 -18.55
N GLU A 218 5.92 0.76 -19.39
CA GLU A 218 6.47 2.02 -19.86
C GLU A 218 6.26 2.25 -21.36
N GLU A 219 5.70 3.41 -21.67
CA GLU A 219 5.69 3.97 -23.02
C GLU A 219 6.72 5.09 -23.10
N MET A 220 7.48 5.15 -24.19
CA MET A 220 8.47 6.19 -24.42
C MET A 220 8.03 7.02 -25.61
N ASP A 221 8.00 8.34 -25.42
CA ASP A 221 7.91 9.31 -26.51
C ASP A 221 9.26 10.04 -26.66
N ASP A 222 9.36 11.02 -27.55
CA ASP A 222 10.63 11.72 -27.80
C ASP A 222 11.13 12.50 -26.57
N ASN A 223 10.23 13.12 -25.81
CA ASN A 223 10.56 14.11 -24.76
C ASN A 223 10.31 13.59 -23.34
N SER A 224 9.65 12.45 -23.19
CA SER A 224 9.14 11.94 -21.94
C SER A 224 9.05 10.41 -21.94
N ILE A 225 8.98 9.85 -20.73
CA ILE A 225 8.65 8.45 -20.50
C ILE A 225 7.41 8.43 -19.61
N LYS A 226 6.40 7.68 -20.03
CA LYS A 226 5.17 7.47 -19.26
C LYS A 226 5.19 6.06 -18.70
N HIS A 227 5.10 5.94 -17.38
CA HIS A 227 4.93 4.67 -16.69
C HIS A 227 3.48 4.56 -16.19
N THR A 228 2.76 3.53 -16.63
CA THR A 228 1.35 3.34 -16.34
C THR A 228 1.16 2.19 -15.36
N PHE A 229 0.37 2.42 -14.32
CA PHE A 229 -0.22 1.38 -13.48
C PHE A 229 -1.71 1.25 -13.73
N PHE A 230 -2.18 0.00 -13.72
CA PHE A 230 -3.54 -0.34 -13.36
C PHE A 230 -3.51 -0.95 -11.97
N GLU A 231 -4.12 -0.28 -11.00
CA GLU A 231 -4.07 -0.68 -9.60
C GLU A 231 -5.46 -0.71 -8.97
N THR A 232 -5.59 -1.45 -7.88
CA THR A 232 -6.82 -1.50 -7.08
C THR A 232 -6.69 -0.67 -5.81
N LYS A 233 -7.80 -0.09 -5.39
CA LYS A 233 -7.99 0.44 -4.04
C LYS A 233 -9.22 -0.23 -3.44
N THR A 234 -9.04 -0.89 -2.29
CA THR A 234 -10.12 -1.58 -1.59
C THR A 234 -10.49 -0.83 -0.32
N VAL A 235 -11.78 -0.56 -0.16
CA VAL A 235 -12.39 -0.10 1.09
C VAL A 235 -13.21 -1.26 1.64
N GLY A 236 -12.82 -1.77 2.80
CA GLY A 236 -13.53 -2.87 3.45
C GLY A 236 -14.94 -2.47 3.85
N GLY A 237 -15.91 -3.35 3.60
CA GLY A 237 -17.26 -3.22 4.13
C GLY A 237 -17.31 -3.59 5.61
N ASP A 238 -18.28 -3.02 6.32
CA ASP A 238 -18.63 -3.37 7.71
C ASP A 238 -20.17 -3.35 7.88
N TRP A 239 -20.71 -4.05 8.88
CA TRP A 239 -22.15 -4.07 9.23
C TRP A 239 -23.12 -4.43 8.09
N GLY A 240 -22.89 -5.51 7.35
CA GLY A 240 -23.77 -5.90 6.24
C GLY A 240 -23.44 -5.22 4.91
N THR A 241 -22.41 -4.37 4.86
CA THR A 241 -21.96 -3.71 3.63
C THR A 241 -20.88 -4.54 2.92
N CYS A 242 -20.84 -4.41 1.60
CA CYS A 242 -19.84 -5.08 0.78
C CYS A 242 -18.61 -4.20 0.59
N ASP A 243 -17.45 -4.85 0.47
CA ASP A 243 -16.22 -4.20 0.06
C ASP A 243 -16.45 -3.40 -1.23
N GLU A 244 -15.83 -2.23 -1.32
CA GLU A 244 -15.79 -1.43 -2.53
C GLU A 244 -14.37 -1.44 -3.09
N ILE A 245 -14.24 -1.93 -4.33
CA ILE A 245 -12.97 -2.04 -5.03
C ILE A 245 -13.00 -1.06 -6.20
N THR A 246 -12.12 -0.07 -6.17
CA THR A 246 -11.92 0.86 -7.30
C THR A 246 -10.76 0.37 -8.15
N LEU A 247 -10.99 0.26 -9.46
CA LEU A 247 -9.91 0.14 -10.44
C LEU A 247 -9.42 1.55 -10.81
N ILE A 248 -8.14 1.79 -10.64
CA ILE A 248 -7.49 3.08 -10.82
C ILE A 248 -6.44 2.93 -11.92
N LYS A 249 -6.38 3.92 -12.81
CA LYS A 249 -5.25 4.10 -13.73
C LYS A 249 -4.38 5.24 -13.22
N SER A 250 -3.10 4.97 -13.00
CA SER A 250 -2.10 5.97 -12.58
C SER A 250 -1.03 6.08 -13.66
N ASP A 251 -0.90 7.24 -14.30
CA ASP A 251 0.12 7.54 -15.30
C ASP A 251 1.16 8.50 -14.70
N TYR A 252 2.41 8.04 -14.61
CA TYR A 252 3.56 8.85 -14.22
C TYR A 252 4.29 9.29 -15.48
N THR A 253 4.31 10.59 -15.76
CA THR A 253 5.01 11.16 -16.91
C THR A 253 6.29 11.83 -16.44
N ILE A 254 7.43 11.39 -16.95
CA ILE A 254 8.76 11.89 -16.60
C ILE A 254 9.36 12.58 -17.82
N ASN A 255 9.64 13.88 -17.72
CA ASN A 255 10.32 14.61 -18.79
C ASN A 255 11.80 14.18 -18.88
N LYS A 256 12.28 13.78 -20.06
CA LYS A 256 13.66 13.28 -20.24
C LYS A 256 14.74 14.33 -20.00
N ASN A 257 14.44 15.61 -20.27
CA ASN A 257 15.39 16.70 -20.13
C ASN A 257 15.43 17.19 -18.68
N SER A 258 14.29 17.63 -18.14
CA SER A 258 14.23 18.19 -16.78
C SER A 258 14.23 17.11 -15.71
N GLY A 259 13.66 15.94 -15.97
CA GLY A 259 13.39 14.92 -14.95
C GLY A 259 12.14 15.17 -14.13
N GLU A 260 11.39 16.23 -14.44
CA GLU A 260 10.12 16.53 -13.79
C GLU A 260 9.15 15.34 -13.91
N ILE A 261 8.57 14.96 -12.78
CA ILE A 261 7.63 13.85 -12.64
C ILE A 261 6.23 14.43 -12.40
N LYS A 262 5.27 14.01 -13.22
CA LYS A 262 3.84 14.32 -13.05
C LYS A 262 3.02 13.05 -12.90
N LEU A 263 2.07 13.03 -11.96
CA LEU A 263 1.10 11.96 -11.78
C LEU A 263 -0.28 12.38 -12.27
N PHE A 264 -0.85 11.58 -13.15
CA PHE A 264 -2.26 11.63 -13.54
C PHE A 264 -2.93 10.38 -12.99
N GLN A 265 -4.09 10.52 -12.38
CA GLN A 265 -4.83 9.40 -11.80
C GLN A 265 -6.31 9.50 -12.17
N ASN A 266 -6.88 8.38 -12.60
CA ASN A 266 -8.27 8.28 -12.97
C ASN A 266 -8.90 7.03 -12.34
N ASP A 267 -9.97 7.22 -11.58
CA ASP A 267 -10.85 6.13 -11.15
C ASP A 267 -11.63 5.64 -12.38
N LEU A 268 -11.33 4.43 -12.85
CA LEU A 268 -11.95 3.89 -14.06
C LEU A 268 -13.34 3.34 -13.77
N ARG A 269 -13.47 2.55 -12.70
CA ARG A 269 -14.75 2.01 -12.23
C ARG A 269 -14.68 1.45 -10.81
N LYS A 270 -15.85 1.22 -10.22
CA LYS A 270 -16.04 0.61 -8.90
C LYS A 270 -16.77 -0.72 -9.01
N ILE A 271 -16.33 -1.71 -8.24
CA ILE A 271 -16.88 -3.06 -8.18
C ILE A 271 -17.21 -3.39 -6.72
N LYS A 272 -18.30 -4.12 -6.51
CA LYS A 272 -18.65 -4.65 -5.18
C LYS A 272 -17.96 -6.00 -4.96
N GLY A 273 -17.28 -6.11 -3.83
CA GLY A 273 -16.62 -7.33 -3.39
C GLY A 273 -17.49 -8.16 -2.45
N ASN A 274 -16.83 -8.89 -1.55
CA ASN A 274 -17.45 -9.69 -0.51
C ASN A 274 -18.23 -8.79 0.47
N CYS A 275 -19.39 -9.29 0.91
CA CYS A 275 -20.21 -8.65 1.93
C CYS A 275 -19.96 -9.31 3.29
N GLN A 276 -19.86 -8.49 4.34
CA GLN A 276 -19.62 -8.94 5.72
C GLN A 276 -20.90 -8.98 6.53
#